data_AF-A0A5C7PPZ4-F1
#
_entry.id   AF-A0A5C7PPZ4-F1
#
_cell.length_a   1.000
_cell.length_b   1.000
_cell.length_c   1.000
_cell.angle_alpha   90.00
_cell.angle_beta   90.00
_cell.angle_gamma   90.00
#
_symmetry.space_group_name_H-M   'P 1'
#
loop_
_entity.id
_entity.type
_entity.pdbx_description
1 polymer ?
#
loop_
_entity_poly.entity_id
_entity_poly.type
_entity_poly.pdbx_seq_one_letter_code
_entity_poly.pdbx_strand_id
1 'polypeptide(L)'
;MPRRPDQSLEASVDAPAIDDDTPREWSEEDVVFLHWRLLQEVNRLADPATPLEEKFDTLRWVFTERAKDGLPFSFASCLRVIGCSPLSPITYCGLVDVEEVRDRIRAGLRAWLPATLLRYPDWVREAVASNPEWIEARLERNPQWINEQLKRMADEGDLFA
;
A
#
# COMPACT_ATOMS: atom_id res chain seq x y z
N MET A 1 1.53 53.95 -33.51
CA MET A 1 0.39 53.09 -33.13
C MET A 1 -0.27 52.60 -34.41
N PRO A 2 -0.04 51.33 -34.78
CA PRO A 2 -1.05 50.27 -34.61
C PRO A 2 -0.51 48.97 -33.97
N ARG A 3 -1.41 48.02 -33.65
CA ARG A 3 -1.27 46.84 -32.77
C ARG A 3 -0.85 45.51 -33.46
N ARG A 4 -0.08 44.69 -32.71
CA ARG A 4 -0.02 43.19 -32.55
C ARG A 4 0.32 42.27 -33.75
N PRO A 5 0.87 41.04 -33.58
CA PRO A 5 0.65 40.05 -32.49
C PRO A 5 1.91 39.54 -31.75
N ASP A 6 1.81 39.20 -30.46
CA ASP A 6 1.89 37.82 -29.92
C ASP A 6 2.92 36.92 -30.62
N GLN A 7 4.08 36.77 -30.00
CA GLN A 7 4.93 35.58 -30.15
C GLN A 7 5.19 35.02 -28.76
N SER A 8 4.28 34.14 -28.36
CA SER A 8 4.46 33.14 -27.33
C SER A 8 5.78 32.41 -27.59
N LEU A 9 6.74 32.59 -26.67
CA LEU A 9 7.91 31.74 -26.60
C LEU A 9 7.44 30.41 -26.01
N GLU A 10 6.85 29.55 -26.84
CA GLU A 10 6.64 28.14 -26.50
C GLU A 10 8.01 27.49 -26.43
N ALA A 11 8.64 27.60 -25.25
CA ALA A 11 9.73 26.74 -24.87
C ALA A 11 9.14 25.34 -24.74
N SER A 12 9.27 24.56 -25.81
CA SER A 12 9.05 23.13 -25.82
C SER A 12 9.85 22.53 -24.67
N VAL A 13 9.15 22.14 -23.60
CA VAL A 13 9.71 21.32 -22.53
C VAL A 13 9.93 19.94 -23.14
N ASP A 14 11.09 19.79 -23.76
CA ASP A 14 11.66 18.49 -24.08
C ASP A 14 12.09 17.90 -22.72
N ALA A 15 11.12 17.30 -22.03
CA ALA A 15 11.41 16.51 -20.84
C ALA A 15 12.20 15.29 -21.32
N PRO A 16 13.46 15.11 -20.90
CA PRO A 16 14.22 13.95 -21.33
C PRO A 16 13.44 12.70 -20.92
N ALA A 17 13.13 11.86 -21.91
CA ALA A 17 12.63 10.52 -21.67
C ALA A 17 13.62 9.85 -20.71
N ILE A 18 13.14 9.48 -19.52
CA ILE A 18 13.91 8.70 -18.55
C ILE A 18 13.97 7.28 -19.12
N ASP A 19 14.81 7.08 -20.12
CA ASP A 19 15.25 5.77 -20.56
C ASP A 19 16.62 5.52 -19.93
N ASP A 20 16.62 5.38 -18.60
CA ASP A 20 17.79 5.01 -17.81
C ASP A 20 17.80 3.49 -17.65
N ASP A 21 18.08 2.80 -18.77
CA ASP A 21 18.26 1.33 -18.82
C ASP A 21 19.66 0.92 -18.29
N THR A 22 20.36 1.85 -17.62
CA THR A 22 21.58 1.59 -16.89
C THR A 22 21.23 0.93 -15.55
N PRO A 23 21.71 -0.29 -15.24
CA PRO A 23 21.42 -0.94 -13.96
C PRO A 23 21.85 -0.06 -12.79
N ARG A 24 20.89 0.47 -12.05
CA ARG A 24 21.16 1.29 -10.87
C ARG A 24 21.83 0.43 -9.80
N GLU A 25 23.05 0.78 -9.41
CA GLU A 25 23.72 0.15 -8.28
C GLU A 25 22.99 0.50 -6.97
N TRP A 26 22.53 -0.51 -6.24
CA TRP A 26 21.89 -0.36 -4.94
C TRP A 26 22.94 -0.49 -3.84
N SER A 27 23.02 0.49 -2.95
CA SER A 27 23.86 0.37 -1.76
C SER A 27 23.21 -0.56 -0.71
N GLU A 28 24.00 -1.06 0.24
CA GLU A 28 23.47 -1.80 1.38
C GLU A 28 22.46 -0.96 2.19
N GLU A 29 22.76 0.33 2.36
CA GLU A 29 21.86 1.28 3.03
C GLU A 29 20.52 1.40 2.30
N ASP A 30 20.52 1.47 0.97
CA ASP A 30 19.28 1.51 0.17
C ASP A 30 18.44 0.24 0.36
N VAL A 31 19.08 -0.92 0.38
CA VAL A 31 18.40 -2.21 0.59
C VAL A 31 17.81 -2.28 2.00
N VAL A 32 18.56 -1.87 3.03
CA VAL A 32 18.06 -1.80 4.41
C VAL A 32 16.88 -0.82 4.51
N PHE A 33 17.01 0.36 3.89
CA PHE A 33 15.95 1.36 3.89
C PHE A 33 14.69 0.87 3.17
N LEU A 34 14.83 0.09 2.11
CA LEU A 34 13.70 -0.54 1.43
C LEU A 34 12.97 -1.54 2.33
N HIS A 35 13.69 -2.38 3.08
CA HIS A 35 13.07 -3.28 4.07
C HIS A 35 12.32 -2.48 5.15
N TRP A 36 12.88 -1.36 5.60
CA TRP A 36 12.23 -0.46 6.55
C TRP A 36 10.96 0.14 5.97
N ARG A 37 11.04 0.63 4.73
CA ARG A 37 9.90 1.24 4.05
C ARG A 37 8.74 0.28 3.90
N LEU A 38 9.00 -1.00 3.61
CA LEU A 38 7.97 -2.02 3.56
C LEU A 38 7.31 -2.28 4.92
N LEU A 39 8.08 -2.29 6.02
CA LEU A 39 7.50 -2.42 7.37
C LEU A 39 6.60 -1.23 7.74
N GLN A 40 6.85 -0.04 7.16
CA GLN A 40 5.99 1.12 7.40
C GLN A 40 4.59 0.97 6.83
N GLU A 41 4.39 0.10 5.84
CA GLU A 41 3.05 -0.20 5.31
C GLU A 41 2.16 -0.87 6.38
N VAL A 42 2.77 -1.60 7.34
CA VAL A 42 2.04 -2.17 8.48
C VAL A 42 1.40 -1.06 9.34
N ASN A 43 2.02 0.11 9.46
CA ASN A 43 1.45 1.22 10.21
C ASN A 43 0.19 1.79 9.55
N ARG A 44 0.06 1.65 8.21
CA ARG A 44 -1.15 2.04 7.47
C ARG A 44 -2.34 1.11 7.74
N LEU A 45 -2.12 -0.08 8.30
CA LEU A 45 -3.21 -0.92 8.78
C LEU A 45 -4.04 -0.21 9.86
N ALA A 46 -3.41 0.63 10.69
CA ALA A 46 -4.07 1.34 11.77
C ALA A 46 -4.86 2.59 11.33
N ASP A 47 -4.51 3.20 10.19
CA ASP A 47 -5.17 4.40 9.69
C ASP A 47 -6.51 4.04 9.01
N PRO A 48 -7.67 4.49 9.53
CA PRO A 48 -8.96 4.21 8.92
C PRO A 48 -9.12 4.78 7.51
N ALA A 49 -8.33 5.80 7.13
CA ALA A 49 -8.39 6.40 5.81
C ALA A 49 -7.62 5.60 4.74
N THR A 50 -6.77 4.64 5.14
CA THR A 50 -6.08 3.77 4.17
C THR A 50 -7.11 2.90 3.43
N PRO A 51 -7.05 2.84 2.08
CA PRO A 51 -7.96 2.03 1.29
C PRO A 51 -7.93 0.53 1.64
N LEU A 52 -9.06 -0.17 1.42
CA LEU A 52 -9.19 -1.59 1.74
C LEU A 52 -8.23 -2.47 0.94
N GLU A 53 -8.00 -2.15 -0.33
CA GLU A 53 -7.07 -2.85 -1.21
C GLU A 53 -5.65 -2.83 -0.65
N GLU A 54 -5.15 -1.67 -0.22
CA GLU A 54 -3.82 -1.52 0.37
C GLU A 54 -3.70 -2.31 1.68
N LYS A 55 -4.77 -2.32 2.49
CA LYS A 55 -4.81 -3.11 3.72
C LYS A 55 -4.77 -4.60 3.42
N PHE A 56 -5.56 -5.09 2.46
CA PHE A 56 -5.55 -6.51 2.09
C PHE A 56 -4.21 -6.94 1.51
N ASP A 57 -3.57 -6.12 0.67
CA ASP A 57 -2.23 -6.40 0.17
C ASP A 57 -1.20 -6.52 1.30
N THR A 58 -1.25 -5.60 2.27
CA THR A 58 -0.39 -5.65 3.44
C THR A 58 -0.67 -6.89 4.29
N LEU A 59 -1.94 -7.25 4.51
CA LEU A 59 -2.33 -8.46 5.25
C LEU A 59 -1.89 -9.73 4.55
N ARG A 60 -2.00 -9.79 3.23
CA ARG A 60 -1.54 -10.91 2.41
C ARG A 60 -0.04 -11.08 2.55
N TRP A 61 0.73 -10.00 2.46
CA TRP A 61 2.17 -9.99 2.68
C TRP A 61 2.57 -10.45 4.10
N VAL A 62 1.83 -10.04 5.13
CA VAL A 62 2.12 -10.41 6.54
C VAL A 62 1.73 -11.86 6.87
N PHE A 63 0.54 -12.30 6.47
CA PHE A 63 -0.11 -13.52 6.96
C PHE A 63 -0.25 -14.63 5.93
N THR A 64 -0.46 -14.31 4.65
CA THR A 64 -0.79 -15.30 3.62
C THR A 64 0.45 -15.78 2.89
N GLU A 65 1.44 -14.92 2.68
CA GLU A 65 2.68 -15.25 1.96
C GLU A 65 3.76 -15.96 2.81
N ARG A 66 3.38 -16.74 3.84
CA ARG A 66 4.35 -17.37 4.76
C ARG A 66 5.35 -18.31 4.08
N ALA A 67 4.96 -18.93 2.96
CA ALA A 67 5.87 -19.75 2.16
C ALA A 67 7.08 -18.94 1.61
N LYS A 68 6.96 -17.61 1.56
CA LYS A 68 8.00 -16.68 1.12
C LYS A 68 8.82 -16.11 2.28
N ASP A 69 8.62 -16.52 3.53
CA ASP A 69 9.31 -15.94 4.69
C ASP A 69 10.85 -15.98 4.57
N GLY A 70 11.40 -16.97 3.84
CA GLY A 70 12.84 -17.07 3.55
C GLY A 70 13.35 -16.21 2.39
N LEU A 71 12.47 -15.55 1.63
CA LEU A 71 12.84 -14.73 0.48
C LEU A 71 13.19 -13.29 0.89
N PRO A 72 13.95 -12.55 0.06
CA PRO A 72 14.16 -11.11 0.24
C PRO A 72 12.83 -10.35 0.27
N PHE A 73 12.75 -9.29 1.07
CA PHE A 73 11.57 -8.43 1.20
C PHE A 73 10.27 -9.11 1.65
N SER A 74 10.34 -10.36 2.11
CA SER A 74 9.26 -10.97 2.89
C SER A 74 9.09 -10.23 4.22
N PHE A 75 7.91 -10.32 4.82
CA PHE A 75 7.66 -9.72 6.13
C PHE A 75 8.69 -10.17 7.18
N ALA A 76 8.95 -11.48 7.25
CA ALA A 76 9.95 -12.05 8.15
C ALA A 76 11.38 -11.54 7.85
N SER A 77 11.74 -11.39 6.58
CA SER A 77 13.04 -10.85 6.18
C SER A 77 13.19 -9.38 6.51
N CYS A 78 12.14 -8.57 6.33
CA CYS A 78 12.17 -7.17 6.72
C CYS A 78 12.40 -7.01 8.23
N LEU A 79 11.68 -7.77 9.08
CA LEU A 79 11.90 -7.72 10.53
C LEU A 79 13.35 -8.09 10.91
N ARG A 80 13.90 -9.14 10.29
CA ARG A 80 15.26 -9.59 10.55
C ARG A 80 16.30 -8.55 10.16
N VAL A 81 16.21 -8.01 8.95
CA VAL A 81 17.16 -7.00 8.42
C VAL A 81 17.12 -5.74 9.29
N ILE A 82 15.92 -5.26 9.63
CA ILE A 82 15.76 -4.03 10.41
C ILE A 82 16.15 -4.21 11.88
N GLY A 83 15.96 -5.39 12.46
CA GLY A 83 16.39 -5.65 13.83
C GLY A 83 17.90 -5.88 13.98
N CYS A 84 18.55 -6.42 12.95
CA CYS A 84 19.96 -6.84 13.00
C CYS A 84 20.94 -5.89 12.27
N SER A 85 20.47 -4.98 11.42
CA SER A 85 21.37 -4.08 10.68
C SER A 85 21.75 -2.86 11.53
N PRO A 86 23.04 -2.48 11.61
CA PRO A 86 23.47 -1.23 12.22
C PRO A 86 23.08 0.01 11.38
N LEU A 87 22.72 -0.18 10.11
CA LEU A 87 22.23 0.87 9.21
C LEU A 87 20.71 1.08 9.34
N SER A 88 20.06 0.34 10.24
CA SER A 88 18.63 0.44 10.48
C SER A 88 18.27 1.82 11.04
N PRO A 89 17.14 2.43 10.62
CA PRO A 89 16.66 3.69 11.19
C PRO A 89 16.19 3.58 12.65
N ILE A 90 16.06 2.37 13.18
CA ILE A 90 15.68 2.10 14.57
C ILE A 90 16.88 1.58 15.36
N THR A 91 16.79 1.65 16.69
CA THR A 91 17.77 1.04 17.58
C THR A 91 17.89 -0.46 17.30
N TYR A 92 19.12 -0.95 17.20
CA TYR A 92 19.42 -2.37 17.08
C TYR A 92 18.67 -3.18 18.16
N CYS A 93 17.89 -4.16 17.74
CA CYS A 93 17.08 -5.01 18.62
C CYS A 93 17.30 -6.52 18.42
N GLY A 94 18.19 -6.90 17.48
CA GLY A 94 18.58 -8.28 17.24
C GLY A 94 17.52 -9.10 16.50
N LEU A 95 17.46 -10.40 16.80
CA LEU A 95 16.46 -11.30 16.21
C LEU A 95 15.09 -11.04 16.84
N VAL A 96 14.14 -10.62 16.00
CA VAL A 96 12.75 -10.37 16.39
C VAL A 96 11.92 -11.64 16.15
N ASP A 97 11.07 -12.00 17.11
CA ASP A 97 10.08 -13.06 16.92
C ASP A 97 9.00 -12.61 15.94
N VAL A 98 8.99 -13.20 14.74
CA VAL A 98 8.06 -12.86 13.67
C VAL A 98 6.62 -13.20 14.04
N GLU A 99 6.39 -14.31 14.76
CA GLU A 99 5.04 -14.72 15.14
C GLU A 99 4.48 -13.81 16.23
N GLU A 100 5.31 -13.34 17.16
CA GLU A 100 4.90 -12.34 18.16
C GLU A 100 4.43 -11.04 17.48
N VAL A 101 5.15 -10.56 16.46
CA VAL A 101 4.73 -9.36 15.72
C VAL A 101 3.44 -9.62 14.94
N ARG A 102 3.30 -10.78 14.29
CA ARG A 102 2.05 -11.20 13.63
C ARG A 102 0.87 -11.20 14.59
N ASP A 103 1.06 -11.70 15.81
CA ASP A 103 0.02 -11.73 16.84
C ASP A 103 -0.39 -10.33 17.30
N ARG A 104 0.57 -9.41 17.46
CA ARG A 104 0.28 -8.00 17.77
C ARG A 104 -0.50 -7.32 16.64
N ILE A 105 -0.11 -7.55 15.39
CA ILE A 105 -0.85 -7.05 14.22
C ILE A 105 -2.28 -7.62 14.24
N ARG A 106 -2.44 -8.94 14.43
CA ARG A 106 -3.76 -9.59 14.49
C ARG A 106 -4.64 -9.02 15.59
N ALA A 107 -4.08 -8.74 16.75
CA ALA A 107 -4.81 -8.09 17.85
C ALA A 107 -5.28 -6.68 17.45
N GLY A 108 -4.43 -5.88 16.80
CA GLY A 108 -4.77 -4.54 16.31
C GLY A 108 -5.87 -4.54 15.26
N LEU A 109 -5.88 -5.52 14.35
CA LEU A 109 -6.88 -5.61 13.27
C LEU A 109 -8.33 -5.64 13.76
N ARG A 110 -8.57 -6.19 14.96
CA ARG A 110 -9.90 -6.22 15.57
C ARG A 110 -10.47 -4.82 15.79
N ALA A 111 -9.62 -3.81 15.98
CA ALA A 111 -10.03 -2.42 16.09
C ALA A 111 -9.96 -1.70 14.73
N TRP A 112 -8.91 -1.94 13.95
CA TRP A 112 -8.63 -1.15 12.74
C TRP A 112 -9.56 -1.45 11.56
N LEU A 113 -9.89 -2.73 11.33
CA LEU A 113 -10.75 -3.12 10.21
C LEU A 113 -12.17 -2.56 10.35
N PRO A 114 -12.86 -2.71 11.51
CA PRO A 114 -14.18 -2.09 11.68
C PRO A 114 -14.15 -0.57 11.48
N ALA A 115 -13.14 0.13 12.02
CA ALA A 115 -12.99 1.57 11.83
C ALA A 115 -12.87 1.99 10.36
N THR A 116 -12.17 1.18 9.56
CA THR A 116 -12.04 1.38 8.11
C THR A 116 -13.38 1.12 7.41
N LEU A 117 -14.04 0.00 7.72
CA LEU A 117 -15.31 -0.41 7.11
C LEU A 117 -16.47 0.54 7.39
N LEU A 118 -16.46 1.26 8.51
CA LEU A 118 -17.45 2.30 8.81
C LEU A 118 -17.46 3.44 7.78
N ARG A 119 -16.37 3.64 7.03
CA ARG A 119 -16.26 4.68 5.99
C ARG A 119 -16.80 4.24 4.63
N TYR A 120 -17.09 2.95 4.45
CA TYR A 120 -17.65 2.40 3.21
C TYR A 120 -19.16 2.19 3.34
N PRO A 121 -19.93 2.11 2.25
CA PRO A 121 -21.36 1.77 2.29
C PRO A 121 -21.63 0.37 2.86
N ASP A 122 -22.86 0.12 3.28
CA ASP A 122 -23.29 -1.16 3.89
C ASP A 122 -22.98 -2.37 3.01
N TRP A 123 -23.19 -2.27 1.69
CA TRP A 123 -22.91 -3.38 0.78
C TRP A 123 -21.44 -3.83 0.82
N VAL A 124 -20.49 -2.89 1.02
CA VAL A 124 -19.06 -3.23 1.16
C VAL A 124 -18.84 -3.93 2.50
N ARG A 125 -19.41 -3.40 3.59
CA ARG A 125 -19.31 -3.99 4.92
C ARG A 125 -19.83 -5.42 4.95
N GLU A 126 -21.01 -5.63 4.39
CA GLU A 126 -21.66 -6.93 4.30
C GLU A 126 -20.87 -7.89 3.42
N ALA A 127 -20.35 -7.43 2.28
CA ALA A 127 -19.56 -8.27 1.40
C ALA A 127 -18.23 -8.70 2.06
N VAL A 128 -17.55 -7.81 2.81
CA VAL A 128 -16.34 -8.16 3.56
C VAL A 128 -16.64 -9.15 4.69
N ALA A 129 -17.77 -8.97 5.38
CA ALA A 129 -18.18 -9.86 6.47
C ALA A 129 -18.64 -11.25 5.97
N SER A 130 -19.33 -11.29 4.84
CA SER A 130 -19.98 -12.51 4.33
C SER A 130 -19.09 -13.32 3.40
N ASN A 131 -18.24 -12.66 2.60
CA ASN A 131 -17.39 -13.33 1.62
C ASN A 131 -16.07 -12.56 1.37
N PRO A 132 -15.10 -12.67 2.32
CA PRO A 132 -13.82 -11.98 2.21
C PRO A 132 -12.99 -12.48 1.02
N GLU A 133 -13.03 -13.78 0.71
CA GLU A 133 -12.26 -14.37 -0.41
C GLU A 133 -12.73 -13.83 -1.78
N TRP A 134 -14.03 -13.61 -1.95
CA TRP A 134 -14.56 -13.02 -3.17
C TRP A 134 -14.11 -11.57 -3.36
N ILE A 135 -14.07 -10.78 -2.29
CA ILE A 135 -13.56 -9.40 -2.35
C ILE A 135 -12.08 -9.39 -2.69
N GLU A 136 -11.29 -10.25 -2.05
CA GLU A 136 -9.86 -10.39 -2.33
C GLU A 136 -9.64 -10.71 -3.82
N ALA A 137 -10.30 -11.74 -4.35
CA ALA A 137 -10.20 -12.12 -5.77
C ALA A 137 -10.71 -11.02 -6.74
N ARG A 138 -11.56 -10.09 -6.26
CA ARG A 138 -12.02 -8.95 -7.05
C ARG A 138 -10.99 -7.83 -7.06
N LEU A 139 -10.39 -7.55 -5.91
CA LEU A 139 -9.36 -6.53 -5.74
C LEU A 139 -8.03 -6.93 -6.38
N GLU A 140 -7.69 -8.22 -6.38
CA GLU A 140 -6.55 -8.75 -7.14
C GLU A 140 -6.67 -8.45 -8.65
N ARG A 141 -7.90 -8.51 -9.18
CA ARG A 141 -8.17 -8.23 -10.60
C ARG A 141 -8.24 -6.73 -10.90
N ASN A 142 -8.80 -5.94 -9.98
CA ASN A 142 -8.87 -4.49 -10.10
C ASN A 142 -8.83 -3.86 -8.69
N PRO A 143 -7.67 -3.32 -8.26
CA PRO A 143 -7.53 -2.69 -6.94
C PRO A 143 -8.44 -1.47 -6.76
N GLN A 144 -8.78 -0.78 -7.84
CA GLN A 144 -9.66 0.39 -7.82
C GLN A 144 -11.15 0.03 -7.91
N TRP A 145 -11.50 -1.25 -7.95
CA TRP A 145 -12.87 -1.70 -8.22
C TRP A 145 -13.88 -1.13 -7.23
N ILE A 146 -13.56 -1.12 -5.92
CA ILE A 146 -14.46 -0.54 -4.91
C ILE A 146 -14.68 0.95 -5.20
N ASN A 147 -13.61 1.71 -5.45
CA ASN A 147 -13.70 3.13 -5.77
C ASN A 147 -14.53 3.39 -7.04
N GLU A 148 -14.41 2.53 -8.05
CA GLU A 148 -15.25 2.61 -9.25
C GLU A 148 -16.72 2.26 -9.00
N GLN A 149 -17.02 1.30 -8.11
CA GLN A 149 -18.41 1.00 -7.74
C GLN A 149 -19.02 2.17 -6.97
N LEU A 150 -18.26 2.77 -6.05
CA LEU A 150 -18.70 3.95 -5.31
C LEU A 150 -19.02 5.12 -6.24
N LYS A 151 -18.17 5.37 -7.24
CA LYS A 151 -18.43 6.40 -8.27
C LYS A 151 -19.69 6.10 -9.07
N ARG A 152 -19.83 4.88 -9.60
CA ARG A 152 -21.03 4.46 -10.35
C ARG A 152 -22.32 4.63 -9.55
N MET A 153 -22.33 4.23 -8.29
CA MET A 153 -23.51 4.39 -7.41
C MET A 153 -23.80 5.86 -7.08
N ALA A 154 -22.77 6.71 -6.96
CA ALA A 154 -22.96 8.15 -6.79
C ALA A 154 -23.56 8.78 -8.06
N ASP A 155 -23.07 8.40 -9.24
CA ASP A 155 -23.55 8.88 -10.53
C ASP A 155 -25.00 8.38 -10.81
N GLU A 156 -25.34 7.16 -10.41
CA GLU A 156 -26.70 6.60 -10.51
C GLU A 156 -27.67 7.15 -9.45
N GLY A 157 -27.17 7.50 -8.25
CA GLY A 157 -27.96 8.14 -7.21
C GLY A 157 -28.35 9.59 -7.54
N ASP A 158 -27.51 10.30 -8.31
CA ASP A 158 -27.76 11.67 -8.78
C ASP A 158 -28.79 11.71 -9.94
N LEU A 159 -29.06 10.57 -10.59
CA LEU A 159 -30.08 10.46 -11.65
C LEU A 159 -31.53 10.41 -11.12
N PHE A 160 -31.74 10.41 -9.80
CA PHE A 160 -33.05 10.44 -9.15
C PHE A 160 -33.24 11.61 -8.17
N ALA A 161 -32.36 12.62 -8.19
CA ALA A 161 -32.46 13.85 -7.39
C ALA A 161 -33.14 15.00 -8.15
#